data_AF-C5FTJ2-F1
#
_entry.id   AF-C5FTJ2-F1
#
_cell.length_a   1.000
_cell.length_b   1.000
_cell.length_c   1.000
_cell.angle_alpha   90.00
_cell.angle_beta   90.00
_cell.angle_gamma   90.00
#
_symmetry.space_group_name_H-M   'P 1'
#
loop_
_entity.id
_entity.type
_entity.pdbx_description
1 polymer ?
#
loop_
_entity_poly.entity_id
_entity_poly.type
_entity_poly.pdbx_seq_one_letter_code
_entity_poly.pdbx_strand_id
1 'polypeptide(L)'
;METIGYGVTALVTKTKSLTVMKQPFPGYEHEIAFERQVYEKLGIHPRIAKYRRAIKHAFEMDYYPHGCIDKARRDMGPEIPYLKWAEQIAEGLVFIHSKGIIHCDLRSPNVLVTDTQDVVLADFASSSMDGVRVSDVSNNTRYRPPSFDELNPQYTIQDDIFAFGSVVYYLVAAEDPYKDRTDEEVIELYSAGSVASKCWHGEYSSAAQVLDDVRQYKLVQKSILAFLLTRFLWLYRQPGLRVVLSITLPSLLPVYLPRNAVSETFTVVFTFKPESVEISIISHRRSMINGPNFSVLHIPYIYTYI
;
A
#
# COMPACT_ATOMS: atom_id res chain seq x y z
N MET A 1 17.59 -14.81 22.90
CA MET A 1 17.16 -14.09 21.68
C MET A 1 16.36 -15.09 20.87
N GLU A 2 15.31 -14.64 20.21
CA GLU A 2 14.46 -15.49 19.38
C GLU A 2 14.72 -15.14 17.92
N THR A 3 14.98 -16.13 17.05
CA THR A 3 15.12 -15.85 15.62
C THR A 3 13.76 -15.54 15.02
N ILE A 4 13.65 -14.36 14.38
CA ILE A 4 12.40 -13.90 13.77
C ILE A 4 12.50 -13.78 12.24
N GLY A 5 13.70 -13.91 11.67
CA GLY A 5 13.89 -13.90 10.23
C GLY A 5 15.32 -14.20 9.80
N TYR A 6 15.46 -14.59 8.54
CA TYR A 6 16.73 -14.74 7.84
C TYR A 6 16.67 -13.80 6.63
N GLY A 7 17.52 -12.77 6.63
CA GLY A 7 17.74 -11.93 5.46
C GLY A 7 18.78 -12.57 4.53
N VAL A 8 19.14 -11.87 3.45
CA VAL A 8 20.22 -12.31 2.56
C VAL A 8 21.59 -12.13 3.24
N THR A 9 21.76 -11.01 3.93
CA THR A 9 23.05 -10.59 4.51
C THR A 9 23.16 -10.88 6.01
N ALA A 10 22.03 -11.14 6.68
CA ALA A 10 22.00 -11.21 8.14
C ALA A 10 20.91 -12.12 8.73
N LEU A 11 21.23 -12.63 9.92
CA LEU A 11 20.28 -13.20 10.85
C LEU A 11 19.55 -12.09 11.62
N VAL A 12 18.23 -12.17 11.68
CA VAL A 12 17.38 -11.20 12.39
C VAL A 12 16.83 -11.85 13.66
N THR A 13 17.24 -11.36 14.82
CA THR A 13 16.83 -11.89 16.12
C THR A 13 16.13 -10.85 16.98
N LYS A 14 15.02 -11.24 17.61
CA LYS A 14 14.35 -10.47 18.65
C LYS A 14 15.10 -10.62 19.97
N THR A 15 15.40 -9.51 20.61
CA THR A 15 16.06 -9.46 21.91
C THR A 15 15.02 -9.51 23.05
N LYS A 16 15.50 -9.60 24.30
CA LYS A 16 14.64 -9.54 25.49
C LYS A 16 14.06 -8.14 25.75
N SER A 17 14.66 -7.09 25.18
CA SER A 17 14.27 -5.70 25.35
C SER A 17 13.27 -5.20 24.30
N LEU A 18 12.58 -6.10 23.59
CA LEU A 18 11.66 -5.77 22.49
C LEU A 18 12.34 -4.93 21.39
N THR A 19 13.58 -5.28 21.08
CA THR A 19 14.34 -4.76 19.94
C THR A 19 14.69 -5.90 19.00
N VAL A 20 15.14 -5.55 17.80
CA VAL A 20 15.62 -6.48 16.79
C VAL A 20 17.10 -6.24 16.57
N MET A 21 17.87 -7.32 16.58
CA MET A 21 19.28 -7.32 16.23
C MET A 21 19.45 -7.94 14.85
N LYS A 22 20.11 -7.20 13.95
CA LYS A 22 20.50 -7.68 12.62
C LYS A 22 21.99 -8.01 12.66
N GLN A 23 22.30 -9.29 12.68
CA GLN A 23 23.66 -9.82 12.81
C GLN A 23 24.14 -10.37 11.46
N PRO A 24 25.30 -9.93 10.94
CA PRO A 24 25.78 -10.38 9.64
C PRO A 24 26.04 -11.88 9.65
N PHE A 25 25.78 -12.52 8.50
CA PHE A 25 26.43 -13.79 8.20
C PHE A 25 27.93 -13.56 7.93
N PRO A 26 28.79 -14.57 8.13
CA PRO A 26 30.21 -14.44 7.82
C PRO A 26 30.44 -13.98 6.38
N GLY A 27 31.20 -12.89 6.20
CA GLY A 27 31.49 -12.31 4.89
C GLY A 27 30.55 -11.19 4.45
N TYR A 28 29.50 -10.89 5.21
CA TYR A 28 28.52 -9.82 4.94
C TYR A 28 28.64 -8.63 5.90
N GLU A 29 29.77 -8.50 6.61
CA GLU A 29 29.99 -7.44 7.59
C GLU A 29 29.98 -6.04 6.94
N HIS A 30 30.41 -5.94 5.67
CA HIS A 30 30.44 -4.68 4.93
C HIS A 30 29.03 -4.18 4.58
N GLU A 31 28.15 -5.08 4.15
CA GLU A 31 26.76 -4.80 3.79
C GLU A 31 25.97 -4.36 5.02
N ILE A 32 26.16 -5.03 6.15
CA ILE A 32 25.53 -4.64 7.42
C ILE A 32 26.09 -3.32 7.95
N ALA A 33 27.39 -3.08 7.78
CA ALA A 33 27.98 -1.78 8.11
C ALA A 33 27.43 -0.65 7.22
N PHE A 34 27.22 -0.90 5.92
CA PHE A 34 26.62 0.05 4.98
C PHE A 34 25.16 0.35 5.34
N GLU A 35 24.33 -0.67 5.56
CA GLU A 35 22.94 -0.48 5.98
C GLU A 35 22.85 0.32 7.28
N ARG A 36 23.74 0.03 8.25
CA ARG A 36 23.85 0.83 9.48
C ARG A 36 24.17 2.30 9.18
N GLN A 37 25.12 2.58 8.29
CA GLN A 37 25.48 3.96 7.91
C GLN A 37 24.30 4.70 7.28
N VAL A 38 23.48 4.02 6.48
CA VAL A 38 22.26 4.58 5.91
C VAL A 38 21.30 5.01 7.02
N TYR A 39 21.05 4.15 8.01
CA TYR A 39 20.23 4.51 9.17
C TYR A 39 20.83 5.67 9.99
N GLU A 40 22.15 5.69 10.19
CA GLU A 40 22.85 6.77 10.90
C GLU A 40 22.72 8.11 10.16
N LYS A 41 22.79 8.10 8.82
CA LYS A 41 22.59 9.29 7.97
C LYS A 41 21.14 9.78 7.99
N LEU A 42 20.17 8.86 7.97
CA LEU A 42 18.74 9.19 8.02
C LEU A 42 18.35 9.79 9.38
N GLY A 43 18.96 9.32 10.47
CA GLY A 43 18.58 9.73 11.81
C GLY A 43 17.16 9.28 12.18
N ILE A 44 16.48 10.05 13.05
CA ILE A 44 15.15 9.71 13.54
C ILE A 44 14.08 10.37 12.68
N HIS A 45 13.18 9.57 12.12
CA HIS A 45 12.01 10.03 11.38
C HIS A 45 10.81 9.10 11.63
N PRO A 46 9.56 9.61 11.77
CA PRO A 46 8.39 8.80 12.08
C PRO A 46 8.00 7.78 11.01
N ARG A 47 8.61 7.85 9.82
CA ARG A 47 8.37 6.94 8.69
C ARG A 47 9.55 6.02 8.36
N ILE A 48 10.56 5.97 9.22
CA ILE A 48 11.75 5.13 9.05
C ILE A 48 11.88 4.24 10.28
N ALA A 49 12.19 2.96 10.05
CA ALA A 49 12.42 2.02 11.14
C ALA A 49 13.53 2.52 12.06
N LYS A 50 13.29 2.51 13.36
CA LYS A 50 14.13 3.22 14.32
C LYS A 50 15.39 2.43 14.63
N TYR A 51 16.52 2.91 14.10
CA TYR A 51 17.84 2.49 14.54
C TYR A 51 18.09 2.92 16.00
N ARG A 52 18.68 2.02 16.79
CA ARG A 52 19.01 2.26 18.21
C ARG A 52 20.49 2.44 18.42
N ARG A 53 21.31 1.48 17.98
CA ARG A 53 22.76 1.49 18.20
C ARG A 53 23.49 0.41 17.40
N ALA A 54 24.78 0.61 17.23
CA ALA A 54 25.71 -0.40 16.76
C ALA A 54 26.06 -1.40 17.88
N ILE A 55 26.31 -2.65 17.51
CA ILE A 55 26.78 -3.72 18.41
C ILE A 55 27.85 -4.54 17.68
N LYS A 56 29.12 -4.19 17.87
CA LYS A 56 30.26 -4.84 17.18
C LYS A 56 30.06 -4.82 15.65
N HIS A 57 29.76 -5.95 15.01
CA HIS A 57 29.48 -6.08 13.57
C HIS A 57 27.98 -6.13 13.25
N ALA A 58 27.12 -6.03 14.25
CA ALA A 58 25.67 -6.03 14.14
C ALA A 58 25.11 -4.64 14.48
N PHE A 59 23.80 -4.47 14.33
CA PHE A 59 23.10 -3.32 14.88
C PHE A 59 21.72 -3.67 15.41
N GLU A 60 21.20 -2.78 16.25
CA GLU A 60 19.92 -2.93 16.94
C GLU A 60 18.92 -1.87 16.46
N MET A 61 17.67 -2.27 16.29
CA MET A 61 16.54 -1.44 15.88
C MET A 61 15.29 -1.78 16.71
N ASP A 62 14.23 -0.98 16.58
CA ASP A 62 12.95 -1.27 17.21
C ASP A 62 12.29 -2.54 16.66
N TYR A 63 11.57 -3.25 17.52
CA TYR A 63 10.73 -4.36 17.13
C TYR A 63 9.31 -3.88 16.80
N TYR A 64 8.80 -4.30 15.65
CA TYR A 64 7.48 -3.95 15.15
C TYR A 64 6.55 -5.18 15.24
N PRO A 65 5.68 -5.28 16.27
CA PRO A 65 4.95 -6.52 16.59
C PRO A 65 3.92 -6.93 15.53
N HIS A 66 3.37 -5.95 14.81
CA HIS A 66 2.43 -6.21 13.71
C HIS A 66 3.12 -6.70 12.43
N GLY A 67 4.47 -6.75 12.42
CA GLY A 67 5.25 -7.20 11.27
C GLY A 67 5.12 -6.28 10.07
N CYS A 68 5.31 -6.82 8.87
CA CYS A 68 5.14 -6.10 7.63
C CYS A 68 3.66 -5.93 7.24
N ILE A 69 3.37 -5.05 6.28
CA ILE A 69 2.01 -4.83 5.78
C ILE A 69 1.38 -6.10 5.20
N ASP A 70 2.15 -7.09 4.72
CA ASP A 70 1.61 -8.38 4.26
C ASP A 70 0.97 -9.18 5.39
N LYS A 71 1.64 -9.21 6.54
CA LYS A 71 1.13 -9.88 7.73
C LYS A 71 -0.08 -9.11 8.25
N ALA A 72 0.06 -7.79 8.40
CA ALA A 72 -1.01 -6.95 8.92
C ALA A 72 -2.27 -7.00 8.04
N ARG A 73 -2.13 -7.07 6.71
CA ARG A 73 -3.26 -7.25 5.80
C ARG A 73 -3.95 -8.61 5.96
N ARG A 74 -3.19 -9.69 6.12
CA ARG A 74 -3.77 -11.02 6.42
C ARG A 74 -4.52 -11.03 7.75
N ASP A 75 -3.98 -10.35 8.75
CA ASP A 75 -4.56 -10.31 10.10
C ASP A 75 -5.80 -9.40 10.18
N MET A 76 -5.83 -8.26 9.47
CA MET A 76 -6.93 -7.28 9.49
C MET A 76 -7.99 -7.47 8.39
N GLY A 77 -7.68 -8.22 7.33
CA GLY A 77 -8.59 -8.40 6.20
C GLY A 77 -8.78 -7.12 5.36
N PRO A 78 -9.99 -6.85 4.82
CA PRO A 78 -10.22 -5.74 3.89
C PRO A 78 -10.22 -4.35 4.52
N GLU A 79 -10.24 -4.24 5.85
CA GLU A 79 -10.38 -2.98 6.59
C GLU A 79 -9.05 -2.25 6.85
N ILE A 80 -7.98 -2.62 6.13
CA ILE A 80 -6.69 -1.94 6.29
C ILE A 80 -6.78 -0.45 5.93
N PRO A 81 -6.06 0.43 6.65
CA PRO A 81 -6.08 1.86 6.38
C PRO A 81 -5.15 2.21 5.18
N TYR A 82 -5.41 1.63 4.01
CA TYR A 82 -4.52 1.65 2.85
C TYR A 82 -4.10 3.07 2.41
N LEU A 83 -5.02 4.05 2.41
CA LEU A 83 -4.66 5.44 2.08
C LEU A 83 -3.76 6.10 3.13
N LYS A 84 -3.97 5.78 4.41
CA LYS A 84 -3.11 6.27 5.49
C LYS A 84 -1.71 5.72 5.29
N TRP A 85 -1.59 4.42 5.02
CA TRP A 85 -0.30 3.78 4.80
C TRP A 85 0.38 4.27 3.52
N ALA A 86 -0.34 4.44 2.41
CA ALA A 86 0.19 5.02 1.18
C ALA A 86 0.77 6.42 1.40
N GLU A 87 0.05 7.28 2.13
CA GLU A 87 0.55 8.62 2.50
C GLU A 87 1.84 8.53 3.33
N GLN A 88 1.86 7.67 4.34
CA GLN A 88 3.00 7.49 5.25
C GLN A 88 4.24 6.90 4.56
N ILE A 89 4.05 5.98 3.60
CA ILE A 89 5.13 5.45 2.77
C ILE A 89 5.68 6.57 1.88
N ALA A 90 4.83 7.36 1.23
CA ALA A 90 5.25 8.49 0.41
C ALA A 90 6.01 9.55 1.22
N GLU A 91 5.57 9.85 2.46
CA GLU A 91 6.31 10.70 3.41
C GLU A 91 7.71 10.14 3.70
N GLY A 92 7.83 8.82 3.87
CA GLY A 92 9.11 8.13 4.03
C GLY A 92 10.02 8.29 2.81
N LEU A 93 9.47 8.12 1.60
CA LEU A 93 10.21 8.28 0.35
C LEU A 93 10.71 9.70 0.13
N VAL A 94 9.85 10.70 0.34
CA VAL A 94 10.24 12.12 0.30
C VAL A 94 11.42 12.37 1.22
N PHE A 95 11.36 11.84 2.44
CA PHE A 95 12.41 12.02 3.43
C PHE A 95 13.74 11.38 2.99
N ILE A 96 13.76 10.09 2.62
CA ILE A 96 15.02 9.43 2.24
C ILE A 96 15.61 10.02 0.95
N HIS A 97 14.78 10.38 -0.03
CA HIS A 97 15.24 11.00 -1.28
C HIS A 97 15.88 12.36 -1.00
N SER A 98 15.33 13.15 -0.06
CA SER A 98 15.94 14.42 0.36
C SER A 98 17.31 14.27 1.04
N LYS A 99 17.65 13.05 1.49
CA LYS A 99 18.94 12.70 2.11
C LYS A 99 19.90 12.02 1.13
N GLY A 100 19.58 12.01 -0.17
CA GLY A 100 20.38 11.35 -1.20
C GLY A 100 20.36 9.83 -1.08
N ILE A 101 19.32 9.26 -0.47
CA ILE A 101 19.15 7.82 -0.33
C ILE A 101 18.01 7.36 -1.24
N ILE A 102 18.26 6.33 -2.03
CA ILE A 102 17.25 5.61 -2.83
C ILE A 102 17.07 4.25 -2.17
N HIS A 103 15.84 3.84 -1.87
CA HIS A 103 15.57 2.60 -1.15
C HIS A 103 15.96 1.36 -1.97
N CYS A 104 15.68 1.40 -3.27
CA CYS A 104 15.94 0.36 -4.27
C CYS A 104 15.12 -0.94 -4.08
N ASP A 105 14.86 -1.40 -2.85
CA ASP A 105 14.04 -2.58 -2.56
C ASP A 105 12.72 -2.22 -1.85
N LEU A 106 12.00 -1.20 -2.33
CA LEU A 106 10.69 -0.87 -1.75
C LEU A 106 9.68 -1.96 -2.14
N ARG A 107 9.15 -2.68 -1.15
CA ARG A 107 8.12 -3.71 -1.34
C ARG A 107 7.38 -3.97 -0.04
N SER A 108 6.27 -4.69 -0.12
CA SER A 108 5.38 -4.87 1.02
C SER A 108 5.99 -5.59 2.24
N PRO A 109 6.95 -6.53 2.11
CA PRO A 109 7.72 -7.04 3.25
C PRO A 109 8.60 -5.99 3.97
N ASN A 110 8.99 -4.93 3.28
CA ASN A 110 9.94 -3.91 3.76
C ASN A 110 9.22 -2.66 4.32
N VAL A 111 7.89 -2.72 4.45
CA VAL A 111 7.09 -1.71 5.13
C VAL A 111 6.52 -2.33 6.41
N LEU A 112 6.99 -1.86 7.57
CA LEU A 112 6.62 -2.40 8.87
C LEU A 112 5.50 -1.59 9.53
N VAL A 113 4.64 -2.27 10.28
CA VAL A 113 3.50 -1.69 10.98
C VAL A 113 3.85 -1.49 12.46
N THR A 114 3.72 -0.25 12.91
CA THR A 114 3.89 0.19 14.31
C THR A 114 2.72 -0.24 15.19
N ASP A 115 2.91 -0.15 16.50
CA ASP A 115 1.88 -0.33 17.53
C ASP A 115 0.71 0.67 17.38
N THR A 116 0.95 1.87 16.85
CA THR A 116 -0.10 2.86 16.56
C THR A 116 -0.76 2.66 15.18
N GLN A 117 -0.56 1.51 14.54
CA GLN A 117 -1.04 1.20 13.18
C GLN A 117 -0.61 2.25 12.12
N ASP A 118 0.51 2.90 12.36
CA ASP A 118 1.28 3.66 11.37
C ASP A 118 2.29 2.74 10.68
N VAL A 119 2.85 3.16 9.54
CA VAL A 119 3.90 2.42 8.83
C VAL A 119 5.24 3.15 8.82
N VAL A 120 6.30 2.35 8.76
CA VAL A 120 7.69 2.78 8.59
C VAL A 120 8.39 1.98 7.49
N LEU A 121 9.29 2.63 6.75
CA LEU A 121 10.19 1.96 5.81
C LEU A 121 11.32 1.25 6.56
N ALA A 122 11.66 0.05 6.13
CA ALA A 122 12.69 -0.79 6.73
C ALA A 122 13.52 -1.50 5.65
N ASP A 123 14.62 -2.10 6.08
CA ASP A 123 15.54 -2.89 5.23
C ASP A 123 16.21 -2.07 4.13
N PHE A 124 17.27 -1.35 4.52
CA PHE A 124 18.06 -0.51 3.62
C PHE A 124 19.30 -1.23 3.07
N ALA A 125 19.37 -2.56 3.18
CA ALA A 125 20.52 -3.36 2.74
C ALA A 125 20.81 -3.23 1.24
N SER A 126 19.79 -2.94 0.43
CA SER A 126 19.87 -2.76 -1.02
C SER A 126 19.94 -1.30 -1.46
N SER A 127 19.89 -0.35 -0.51
CA SER A 127 19.77 1.08 -0.82
C SER A 127 21.02 1.64 -1.50
N SER A 128 20.82 2.71 -2.27
CA SER A 128 21.90 3.56 -2.76
C SER A 128 22.01 4.79 -1.86
N MET A 129 23.23 5.17 -1.48
CA MET A 129 23.53 6.36 -0.69
C MET A 129 24.49 7.24 -1.48
N ASP A 130 24.00 8.40 -1.95
CA ASP A 130 24.72 9.34 -2.82
C ASP A 130 25.33 8.67 -4.07
N GLY A 131 24.62 7.68 -4.63
CA GLY A 131 25.07 6.92 -5.80
C GLY A 131 25.98 5.72 -5.49
N VAL A 132 26.35 5.52 -4.22
CA VAL A 132 27.15 4.37 -3.78
C VAL A 132 26.23 3.25 -3.29
N ARG A 133 26.51 2.01 -3.72
CA ARG A 133 25.79 0.79 -3.32
C ARG A 133 26.80 -0.32 -3.03
N VAL A 134 26.44 -1.23 -2.11
CA VAL A 134 27.34 -2.32 -1.65
C VAL A 134 26.82 -3.71 -2.01
N SER A 135 25.56 -3.85 -2.39
CA SER A 135 24.99 -5.14 -2.80
C SER A 135 24.25 -5.00 -4.13
N ASP A 136 24.43 -5.94 -5.06
CA ASP A 136 23.64 -6.02 -6.31
C ASP A 136 22.51 -7.06 -6.26
N VAL A 137 22.21 -7.54 -5.04
CA VAL A 137 21.21 -8.56 -4.83
C VAL A 137 19.88 -8.09 -5.41
N SER A 138 19.33 -8.93 -6.28
CA SER A 138 18.22 -8.60 -7.15
C SER A 138 16.92 -8.33 -6.38
N ASN A 139 16.40 -7.13 -6.55
CA ASN A 139 15.01 -6.78 -6.23
C ASN A 139 14.02 -7.50 -7.16
N ASN A 140 12.88 -7.87 -6.61
CA ASN A 140 11.76 -8.53 -7.29
C ASN A 140 11.33 -7.77 -8.55
N THR A 141 11.28 -8.43 -9.73
CA THR A 141 10.96 -7.79 -11.03
C THR A 141 9.62 -7.04 -11.01
N ARG A 142 8.66 -7.47 -10.19
CA ARG A 142 7.33 -6.83 -10.03
C ARG A 142 7.35 -5.44 -9.38
N TYR A 143 8.49 -5.06 -8.81
CA TYR A 143 8.72 -3.76 -8.17
C TYR A 143 9.73 -2.92 -8.95
N ARG A 144 10.13 -3.34 -10.15
CA ARG A 144 11.05 -2.61 -11.03
C ARG A 144 10.33 -2.13 -12.30
N PRO A 145 10.71 -0.96 -12.83
CA PRO A 145 10.18 -0.51 -14.10
C PRO A 145 10.62 -1.43 -15.25
N PRO A 146 9.79 -1.63 -16.29
CA PRO A 146 10.16 -2.43 -17.47
C PRO A 146 11.40 -1.91 -18.21
N SER A 147 11.75 -0.65 -18.03
CA SER A 147 12.93 -0.01 -18.62
C SER A 147 14.23 -0.27 -17.85
N PHE A 148 14.19 -1.03 -16.75
CA PHE A 148 15.37 -1.29 -15.92
C PHE A 148 16.39 -2.16 -16.66
N ASP A 149 17.62 -1.66 -16.80
CA ASP A 149 18.73 -2.39 -17.43
C ASP A 149 19.44 -3.27 -16.40
N GLU A 150 19.22 -4.59 -16.46
CA GLU A 150 19.87 -5.54 -15.55
C GLU A 150 21.38 -5.70 -15.82
N LEU A 151 21.85 -5.39 -17.03
CA LEU A 151 23.26 -5.50 -17.40
C LEU A 151 24.07 -4.29 -16.91
N ASN A 152 23.41 -3.12 -16.81
CA ASN A 152 24.01 -1.90 -16.30
C ASN A 152 23.01 -1.15 -15.40
N PRO A 153 22.76 -1.65 -14.18
CA PRO A 153 21.70 -1.13 -13.32
C PRO A 153 22.01 0.29 -12.87
N GLN A 154 21.10 1.21 -13.19
CA GLN A 154 21.12 2.61 -12.73
C GLN A 154 19.92 2.86 -11.84
N TYR A 155 20.13 2.83 -10.53
CA TYR A 155 19.07 3.07 -9.55
C TYR A 155 18.82 4.56 -9.38
N THR A 156 17.56 4.94 -9.48
CA THR A 156 17.08 6.31 -9.43
C THR A 156 15.87 6.42 -8.50
N ILE A 157 15.50 7.65 -8.17
CA ILE A 157 14.24 7.91 -7.44
C ILE A 157 13.01 7.39 -8.19
N GLN A 158 13.10 7.22 -9.51
CA GLN A 158 11.99 6.73 -10.33
C GLN A 158 11.72 5.24 -10.07
N ASP A 159 12.75 4.46 -9.73
CA ASP A 159 12.60 3.06 -9.36
C ASP A 159 11.80 2.92 -8.05
N ASP A 160 12.08 3.76 -7.06
CA ASP A 160 11.30 3.80 -5.81
C ASP A 160 9.85 4.26 -6.05
N ILE A 161 9.62 5.22 -6.95
CA ILE A 161 8.27 5.69 -7.32
C ILE A 161 7.50 4.57 -8.02
N PHE A 162 8.13 3.86 -8.96
CA PHE A 162 7.52 2.71 -9.62
C PHE A 162 7.14 1.63 -8.59
N ALA A 163 8.09 1.28 -7.71
CA ALA A 163 7.88 0.32 -6.63
C ALA A 163 6.76 0.75 -5.66
N PHE A 164 6.63 2.05 -5.40
CA PHE A 164 5.52 2.61 -4.63
C PHE A 164 4.18 2.31 -5.29
N GLY A 165 4.07 2.46 -6.61
CA GLY A 165 2.88 2.06 -7.36
C GLY A 165 2.51 0.60 -7.14
N SER A 166 3.50 -0.29 -7.15
CA SER A 166 3.33 -1.72 -6.86
C SER A 166 2.86 -1.98 -5.43
N VAL A 167 3.41 -1.27 -4.44
CA VAL A 167 2.96 -1.37 -3.04
C VAL A 167 1.52 -0.85 -2.88
N VAL A 168 1.17 0.27 -3.52
CA VAL A 168 -0.21 0.78 -3.51
C VAL A 168 -1.16 -0.24 -4.14
N TYR A 169 -0.82 -0.84 -5.28
CA TYR A 169 -1.61 -1.92 -5.87
C TYR A 169 -1.78 -3.09 -4.89
N TYR A 170 -0.70 -3.54 -4.25
CA TYR A 170 -0.76 -4.61 -3.26
C TYR A 170 -1.70 -4.25 -2.10
N LEU A 171 -1.62 -3.02 -1.57
CA LEU A 171 -2.48 -2.46 -0.53
C LEU A 171 -3.94 -2.31 -0.94
N VAL A 172 -4.24 -2.50 -2.21
CA VAL A 172 -5.57 -2.33 -2.78
C VAL A 172 -6.14 -3.69 -3.16
N ALA A 173 -5.45 -4.43 -4.02
CA ALA A 173 -5.89 -5.70 -4.60
C ALA A 173 -5.71 -6.93 -3.68
N ALA A 174 -4.92 -6.85 -2.61
CA ALA A 174 -4.51 -8.01 -1.78
C ALA A 174 -3.60 -9.02 -2.49
N GLU A 175 -3.10 -8.68 -3.66
CA GLU A 175 -2.29 -9.54 -4.50
C GLU A 175 -1.11 -8.73 -5.03
N ASP A 176 0.02 -9.40 -5.24
CA ASP A 176 1.12 -8.79 -5.99
C ASP A 176 0.64 -8.38 -7.38
N PRO A 177 1.15 -7.26 -7.93
CA PRO A 177 0.85 -6.84 -9.30
C PRO A 177 0.98 -8.01 -10.27
N TYR A 178 -0.17 -8.40 -10.83
CA TYR A 178 -0.34 -9.42 -11.87
C TYR A 178 0.37 -10.75 -11.61
N LYS A 179 0.16 -11.29 -10.40
CA LYS A 179 0.72 -12.56 -9.92
C LYS A 179 0.70 -13.71 -10.95
N ASP A 180 -0.34 -13.80 -11.78
CA ASP A 180 -0.55 -14.87 -12.76
C ASP A 180 -0.20 -14.48 -14.21
N ARG A 181 0.55 -13.40 -14.44
CA ARG A 181 0.90 -12.86 -15.76
C ARG A 181 2.40 -12.69 -15.94
N THR A 182 2.86 -12.71 -17.19
CA THR A 182 4.27 -12.41 -17.53
C THR A 182 4.55 -10.91 -17.47
N ASP A 183 5.83 -10.54 -17.35
CA ASP A 183 6.26 -9.14 -17.25
C ASP A 183 5.83 -8.30 -18.47
N GLU A 184 5.74 -8.90 -19.66
CA GLU A 184 5.23 -8.26 -20.89
C GLU A 184 3.71 -8.02 -20.85
N GLU A 185 2.95 -8.95 -20.27
CA GLU A 185 1.50 -8.81 -20.13
C GLU A 185 1.13 -7.72 -19.12
N VAL A 186 1.96 -7.46 -18.11
CA VAL A 186 1.75 -6.47 -17.05
C VAL A 186 1.61 -5.03 -17.56
N ILE A 187 2.35 -4.68 -18.62
CA ILE A 187 2.45 -3.31 -19.16
C ILE A 187 1.10 -2.80 -19.67
N GLU A 188 0.25 -3.69 -20.22
CA GLU A 188 -1.07 -3.34 -20.77
C GLU A 188 -2.20 -3.36 -19.73
N LEU A 189 -1.90 -3.72 -18.47
CA LEU A 189 -2.91 -4.01 -17.46
C LEU A 189 -3.17 -2.85 -16.48
N TYR A 190 -2.36 -1.80 -16.53
CA TYR A 190 -2.48 -0.63 -15.66
C TYR A 190 -3.68 0.24 -16.07
N SER A 191 -4.79 0.13 -15.33
CA SER A 191 -5.98 0.97 -15.58
C SER A 191 -5.67 2.45 -15.29
N ALA A 192 -6.23 3.34 -16.11
CA ALA A 192 -6.00 4.77 -16.03
C ALA A 192 -6.62 5.40 -14.76
N GLY A 193 -5.90 6.37 -14.16
CA GLY A 193 -6.46 7.32 -13.19
C GLY A 193 -6.19 7.08 -11.70
N SER A 194 -5.43 6.05 -11.32
CA SER A 194 -4.99 5.83 -9.94
C SER A 194 -3.56 6.33 -9.71
N VAL A 195 -3.20 6.60 -8.44
CA VAL A 195 -1.81 6.98 -8.07
C VAL A 195 -0.81 5.92 -8.53
N ALA A 196 -1.15 4.63 -8.42
CA ALA A 196 -0.30 3.53 -8.87
C ALA A 196 -0.05 3.58 -10.39
N SER A 197 -1.09 3.87 -11.18
CA SER A 197 -0.98 4.03 -12.63
C SER A 197 0.01 5.14 -13.01
N LYS A 198 -0.13 6.32 -12.41
CA LYS A 198 0.78 7.45 -12.64
C LYS A 198 2.24 7.12 -12.25
N CYS A 199 2.43 6.36 -11.17
CA CYS A 199 3.75 5.88 -10.78
C CYS A 199 4.38 4.96 -11.83
N TRP A 200 3.61 4.00 -12.35
CA TRP A 200 4.10 3.03 -13.33
C TRP A 200 4.38 3.64 -14.71
N HIS A 201 3.67 4.70 -15.09
CA HIS A 201 3.90 5.43 -16.33
C HIS A 201 4.96 6.54 -16.22
N GLY A 202 5.59 6.71 -15.05
CA GLY A 202 6.62 7.73 -14.85
C GLY A 202 6.07 9.17 -14.91
N GLU A 203 4.80 9.37 -14.55
CA GLU A 203 4.18 10.71 -14.54
C GLU A 203 4.66 11.61 -13.39
N TYR A 204 5.37 11.03 -12.41
CA TYR A 204 5.94 11.76 -11.27
C TYR A 204 7.44 11.92 -11.37
N SER A 205 7.91 13.16 -11.28
CA SER A 205 9.34 13.47 -11.21
C SER A 205 9.95 13.29 -9.82
N SER A 206 9.13 13.21 -8.76
CA SER A 206 9.58 13.08 -7.37
C SER A 206 8.53 12.45 -6.46
N ALA A 207 8.99 11.86 -5.34
CA ALA A 207 8.10 11.35 -4.29
C ALA A 207 7.20 12.44 -3.66
N ALA A 208 7.58 13.72 -3.75
CA ALA A 208 6.75 14.82 -3.25
C ALA A 208 5.47 14.98 -4.06
N GLN A 209 5.54 14.85 -5.39
CA GLN A 209 4.36 14.88 -6.25
C GLN A 209 3.44 13.69 -5.99
N VAL A 210 4.01 12.51 -5.71
CA VAL A 210 3.25 11.33 -5.29
C VAL A 210 2.50 11.62 -3.99
N LEU A 211 3.19 12.17 -2.98
CA LEU A 211 2.60 12.50 -1.68
C LEU A 211 1.44 13.51 -1.81
N ASP A 212 1.61 14.53 -2.64
CA ASP A 212 0.57 15.54 -2.89
C ASP A 212 -0.67 14.92 -3.55
N ASP A 213 -0.50 14.07 -4.58
CA ASP A 213 -1.64 13.41 -5.24
C ASP A 213 -2.36 12.43 -4.30
N VAL A 214 -1.63 11.68 -3.46
CA VAL A 214 -2.23 10.80 -2.43
C VAL A 214 -3.05 11.61 -1.42
N ARG A 215 -2.52 12.74 -0.95
CA ARG A 215 -3.24 13.63 -0.02
C ARG A 215 -4.48 14.25 -0.67
N GLN A 216 -4.38 14.68 -1.91
CA GLN A 216 -5.51 15.18 -2.69
C GLN A 216 -6.58 14.11 -2.84
N TYR A 217 -6.20 12.88 -3.19
CA TYR A 217 -7.12 11.74 -3.32
C TYR A 217 -7.87 11.47 -2.01
N LYS A 218 -7.15 11.44 -0.88
CA LYS A 218 -7.72 11.27 0.46
C LYS A 218 -8.68 12.40 0.83
N LEU A 219 -8.37 13.64 0.47
CA LEU A 219 -9.24 14.80 0.71
C LEU A 219 -10.53 14.73 -0.11
N VAL A 220 -10.42 14.35 -1.40
CA VAL A 220 -11.57 14.17 -2.28
C VAL A 220 -12.47 13.06 -1.76
N GLN A 221 -11.92 11.91 -1.35
CA GLN A 221 -12.72 10.82 -0.80
C GLN A 221 -13.45 11.23 0.49
N LYS A 222 -12.79 11.97 1.39
CA LYS A 222 -13.43 12.52 2.59
C LYS A 222 -14.56 13.50 2.25
N SER A 223 -14.36 14.35 1.25
CA SER A 223 -15.35 15.34 0.83
C SER A 223 -16.57 14.68 0.19
N ILE A 224 -16.36 13.67 -0.66
CA ILE A 224 -17.44 12.85 -1.24
C ILE A 224 -18.20 12.15 -0.13
N LEU A 225 -17.51 11.51 0.82
CA LEU A 225 -18.15 10.81 1.93
C LEU A 225 -18.99 11.76 2.80
N ALA A 226 -18.45 12.94 3.13
CA ALA A 226 -19.18 13.96 3.89
C ALA A 226 -20.41 14.47 3.13
N PHE A 227 -20.29 14.69 1.82
CA PHE A 227 -21.42 15.08 0.98
C PHE A 227 -22.49 13.97 0.93
N LEU A 228 -22.09 12.71 0.75
CA LEU A 228 -23.02 11.58 0.74
C LEU A 228 -23.70 11.41 2.10
N LEU A 229 -22.97 11.54 3.21
CA LEU A 229 -23.51 11.45 4.57
C LEU A 229 -24.51 12.57 4.86
N THR A 230 -24.18 13.81 4.53
CA THR A 230 -25.09 14.96 4.73
C THR A 230 -26.36 14.83 3.90
N ARG A 231 -26.25 14.37 2.64
CA ARG A 231 -27.40 14.05 1.80
C ARG A 231 -28.22 12.89 2.34
N PHE A 232 -27.58 11.83 2.81
CA PHE A 232 -28.25 10.68 3.42
C PHE A 232 -29.03 11.07 4.68
N LEU A 233 -28.43 11.85 5.59
CA LEU A 233 -29.09 12.32 6.80
C LEU A 233 -30.31 13.21 6.50
N TRP A 234 -30.22 14.02 5.45
CA TRP A 234 -31.37 14.80 4.97
C TRP A 234 -32.50 13.91 4.44
N LEU A 235 -32.16 12.92 3.61
CA LEU A 235 -33.12 11.95 3.05
C LEU A 235 -33.77 11.10 4.15
N TYR A 236 -33.02 10.70 5.17
CA TYR A 236 -33.52 9.93 6.32
C TYR A 236 -34.62 10.66 7.09
N ARG A 237 -34.57 12.00 7.13
CA ARG A 237 -35.60 12.82 7.79
C ARG A 237 -36.90 12.97 6.95
N GLN A 238 -36.98 12.34 5.78
CA GLN A 238 -38.15 12.38 4.89
C GLN A 238 -38.85 11.00 4.87
N PRO A 239 -39.75 10.70 5.81
CA PRO A 239 -40.44 9.42 5.86
C PRO A 239 -41.27 9.17 4.58
N GLY A 240 -41.15 7.97 4.00
CA GLY A 240 -41.87 7.58 2.77
C GLY A 240 -41.13 7.90 1.46
N LEU A 241 -39.96 8.54 1.52
CA LEU A 241 -39.14 8.82 0.34
C LEU A 241 -38.38 7.56 -0.10
N ARG A 242 -38.53 7.21 -1.38
CA ARG A 242 -37.75 6.14 -2.03
C ARG A 242 -36.67 6.77 -2.91
N VAL A 243 -35.41 6.45 -2.62
CA VAL A 243 -34.26 7.00 -3.34
C VAL A 243 -33.58 5.88 -4.11
N VAL A 244 -33.41 6.09 -5.41
CA VAL A 244 -32.73 5.15 -6.30
C VAL A 244 -31.42 5.77 -6.72
N LEU A 245 -30.30 5.21 -6.24
CA LEU A 245 -28.96 5.62 -6.64
C LEU A 245 -28.42 4.58 -7.62
N SER A 246 -28.11 5.00 -8.84
CA SER A 246 -27.35 4.17 -9.77
C SER A 246 -25.88 4.52 -9.58
N ILE A 247 -25.12 3.58 -9.03
CA ILE A 247 -23.69 3.73 -8.76
C ILE A 247 -22.96 2.95 -9.85
N THR A 248 -22.31 3.67 -10.74
CA THR A 248 -21.35 3.10 -11.68
C THR A 248 -19.99 3.11 -10.99
N LEU A 249 -19.47 1.92 -10.65
CA LEU A 249 -18.23 1.73 -9.89
C LEU A 249 -16.93 2.41 -10.41
N PRO A 250 -16.75 2.79 -11.70
CA PRO A 250 -15.46 3.31 -12.14
C PRO A 250 -15.01 4.60 -11.44
N SER A 251 -15.95 5.42 -10.93
CA SER A 251 -15.64 6.75 -10.40
C SER A 251 -15.62 6.85 -8.87
N LEU A 252 -16.17 5.88 -8.14
CA LEU A 252 -16.26 5.91 -6.67
C LEU A 252 -15.38 4.84 -5.98
N LEU A 253 -14.88 3.87 -6.73
CA LEU A 253 -14.02 2.79 -6.23
C LEU A 253 -12.99 2.36 -7.31
N PRO A 254 -11.99 3.18 -7.68
CA PRO A 254 -10.88 2.74 -8.55
C PRO A 254 -9.97 1.65 -7.93
N VAL A 255 -10.40 1.01 -6.84
CA VAL A 255 -9.52 0.43 -5.81
C VAL A 255 -9.93 -1.00 -5.45
N TYR A 256 -10.97 -1.61 -6.01
CA TYR A 256 -11.47 -2.86 -5.38
C TYR A 256 -11.74 -4.07 -6.26
N LEU A 257 -11.53 -4.06 -7.58
CA LEU A 257 -11.84 -5.26 -8.36
C LEU A 257 -10.76 -5.61 -9.40
N PRO A 258 -10.21 -6.85 -9.37
CA PRO A 258 -9.43 -7.38 -10.49
C PRO A 258 -10.30 -7.48 -11.75
N ARG A 259 -9.65 -7.43 -12.93
CA ARG A 259 -10.22 -7.32 -14.30
C ARG A 259 -11.42 -8.21 -14.67
N ASN A 260 -11.80 -9.21 -13.89
CA ASN A 260 -12.99 -10.02 -14.16
C ASN A 260 -14.30 -9.40 -13.65
N ALA A 261 -14.22 -8.30 -12.89
CA ALA A 261 -15.38 -7.44 -12.70
C ALA A 261 -15.59 -6.60 -13.98
N VAL A 262 -16.38 -7.17 -14.90
CA VAL A 262 -17.21 -6.40 -15.83
C VAL A 262 -17.71 -5.15 -15.10
N SER A 263 -17.81 -4.00 -15.75
CA SER A 263 -18.38 -2.77 -15.18
C SER A 263 -19.78 -3.04 -14.61
N GLU A 264 -19.86 -3.54 -13.38
CA GLU A 264 -21.10 -3.87 -12.72
C GLU A 264 -21.66 -2.52 -12.27
N THR A 265 -22.68 -2.06 -12.98
CA THR A 265 -23.49 -0.96 -12.47
C THR A 265 -24.41 -1.56 -11.42
N PHE A 266 -24.35 -1.03 -10.22
CA PHE A 266 -25.30 -1.41 -9.17
C PHE A 266 -26.33 -0.30 -9.03
N THR A 267 -27.59 -0.68 -9.04
CA THR A 267 -28.64 0.21 -8.54
C THR A 267 -28.82 -0.11 -7.06
N VAL A 268 -28.45 0.82 -6.19
CA VAL A 268 -28.74 0.75 -4.76
C VAL A 268 -30.01 1.55 -4.50
N VAL A 269 -31.05 0.86 -4.05
CA VAL A 269 -32.33 1.46 -3.67
C VAL A 269 -32.39 1.59 -2.16
N PHE A 270 -32.55 2.82 -1.69
CA PHE A 270 -32.80 3.12 -0.29
C PHE A 270 -34.30 3.43 -0.11
N THR A 271 -34.96 2.67 0.76
CA THR A 271 -36.35 2.92 1.15
C THR A 271 -36.36 3.37 2.60
N PHE A 272 -36.66 4.65 2.83
CA PHE A 272 -36.65 5.26 4.15
C PHE A 272 -38.02 5.07 4.84
N LYS A 273 -38.04 4.23 5.88
CA LYS A 273 -39.21 3.97 6.75
C LYS A 273 -39.08 4.81 8.04
N PRO A 274 -40.17 5.01 8.81
CA PRO A 274 -40.15 5.84 10.02
C PRO A 274 -39.07 5.48 11.06
N GLU A 275 -38.70 4.20 11.17
CA GLU A 275 -37.73 3.70 12.16
C GLU A 275 -36.58 2.87 11.54
N SER A 276 -36.52 2.75 10.22
CA SER A 276 -35.52 1.90 9.56
C SER A 276 -35.22 2.34 8.13
N VAL A 277 -34.06 1.96 7.60
CA VAL A 277 -33.76 2.08 6.17
C VAL A 277 -33.64 0.70 5.57
N GLU A 278 -34.42 0.42 4.54
CA GLU A 278 -34.27 -0.81 3.75
C GLU A 278 -33.36 -0.52 2.55
N ILE A 279 -32.30 -1.30 2.39
CA ILE A 279 -31.32 -1.18 1.31
C ILE A 279 -31.49 -2.39 0.40
N SER A 280 -31.74 -2.15 -0.89
CA SER A 280 -31.77 -3.19 -1.92
C SER A 280 -30.69 -2.92 -2.95
N ILE A 281 -29.77 -3.87 -3.14
CA ILE A 281 -28.72 -3.77 -4.15
C ILE A 281 -29.13 -4.60 -5.36
N ILE A 282 -29.17 -3.98 -6.53
CA ILE A 282 -29.50 -4.62 -7.81
C ILE A 282 -28.24 -4.59 -8.68
N SER A 283 -27.67 -5.75 -8.98
CA SER A 283 -26.55 -5.88 -9.91
C SER A 283 -27.07 -5.93 -11.35
N HIS A 284 -26.52 -5.09 -12.23
CA HIS A 284 -26.78 -5.15 -13.67
C HIS A 284 -25.64 -5.90 -14.38
N ARG A 285 -25.65 -7.23 -14.31
CA ARG A 285 -24.74 -8.05 -15.13
C ARG A 285 -25.22 -8.08 -16.58
N ARG A 286 -24.38 -7.67 -17.53
CA ARG A 286 -24.51 -8.09 -18.94
C ARG A 286 -23.84 -9.45 -19.11
N SER A 287 -24.61 -10.52 -19.06
CA SER A 287 -24.21 -11.83 -19.58
C SER A 287 -24.47 -11.86 -21.10
N MET A 288 -23.49 -12.27 -21.91
CA MET A 288 -23.68 -12.45 -23.36
C MET A 288 -24.56 -13.66 -23.72
N ILE A 289 -25.07 -14.43 -22.74
CA ILE A 289 -25.75 -15.72 -23.02
C ILE A 289 -27.12 -15.85 -22.34
N ASN A 290 -27.43 -15.08 -21.29
CA ASN A 290 -28.75 -15.10 -20.64
C ASN A 290 -29.03 -13.72 -20.03
N GLY A 291 -30.29 -13.27 -20.07
CA GLY A 291 -30.74 -11.95 -19.61
C GLY A 291 -30.41 -11.59 -18.13
N PRO A 292 -30.83 -10.42 -17.64
CA PRO A 292 -30.45 -9.91 -16.32
C PRO A 292 -30.87 -10.88 -15.20
N ASN A 293 -29.90 -11.29 -14.37
CA ASN A 293 -30.16 -12.04 -13.14
C ASN A 293 -30.41 -11.05 -12.00
N PHE A 294 -31.59 -11.14 -11.37
CA PHE A 294 -31.98 -10.30 -10.24
C PHE A 294 -31.73 -11.06 -8.93
N SER A 295 -30.75 -10.61 -8.14
CA SER A 295 -30.53 -11.09 -6.77
C SER A 295 -30.85 -9.94 -5.81
N VAL A 296 -31.93 -10.05 -5.04
CA VAL A 296 -32.25 -9.10 -3.96
C VAL A 296 -31.61 -9.62 -2.69
N LEU A 297 -30.52 -8.98 -2.24
CA LEU A 297 -29.95 -9.26 -0.93
C LEU A 297 -30.74 -8.44 0.11
N HIS A 298 -31.63 -9.09 0.85
CA HIS A 298 -32.19 -8.51 2.07
C HIS A 298 -31.13 -8.60 3.17
N ILE A 299 -30.64 -7.46 3.65
CA ILE A 299 -29.83 -7.41 4.88
C ILE A 299 -30.78 -7.00 6.02
N PRO A 300 -31.39 -7.94 6.74
CA PRO A 300 -32.05 -7.62 8.00
C PRO A 300 -30.96 -7.31 9.03
N TYR A 301 -31.15 -6.23 9.80
CA TYR A 301 -30.29 -5.76 10.90
C TYR A 301 -29.04 -4.98 10.49
N ILE A 302 -29.18 -3.65 10.42
CA ILE A 302 -28.11 -2.75 10.84
C ILE A 302 -28.46 -2.31 12.26
N TYR A 303 -27.81 -2.92 13.27
CA TYR A 303 -27.74 -2.31 14.59
C TYR A 303 -26.92 -1.04 14.46
N THR A 304 -27.56 0.11 14.64
CA THR A 304 -26.88 1.40 14.75
C THR A 304 -26.31 1.48 16.17
N TYR A 305 -25.00 1.30 16.33
CA TYR A 305 -24.32 1.94 17.47
C TYR A 305 -24.10 3.40 17.06
N ILE A 306 -24.85 4.29 17.71
CA ILE A 306 -24.61 5.74 17.72
C ILE A 306 -23.42 6.02 18.64
#